data_AF-A0A6L6ABX7-F1
#
_entry.id   AF-A0A6L6ABX7-F1
#
_cell.length_a   1.000
_cell.length_b   1.000
_cell.length_c   1.000
_cell.angle_alpha   90.00
_cell.angle_beta   90.00
_cell.angle_gamma   90.00
#
_symmetry.space_group_name_H-M   'P 1'
#
loop_
_entity.id
_entity.type
_entity.pdbx_description
1 polymer ?
#
loop_
_entity_poly.entity_id
_entity_poly.type
_entity_poly.pdbx_seq_one_letter_code
_entity_poly.pdbx_strand_id
1 'polypeptide(L)' 'MVGSRLAEFRGTVIDSLAQGKGAIPKIKNLSARRITLNLPEPVVLGQYVIRSRGFAIVTVELADGSKGQAFSLDR' A
#
# COMPACT_ATOMS: atom_id res chain seq x y z
N MET A 1 -12.03 -22.29 4.49
CA MET A 1 -10.58 -22.59 4.51
C MET A 1 -9.74 -21.29 4.45
N VAL A 2 -10.00 -20.34 5.37
CA VAL A 2 -9.35 -19.01 5.42
C VAL A 2 -8.55 -18.81 6.73
N GLY A 3 -8.82 -19.62 7.76
CA GLY A 3 -8.16 -19.52 9.06
C GLY A 3 -6.70 -19.97 9.09
N SER A 4 -6.29 -20.90 8.22
CA SER A 4 -4.92 -21.43 8.23
C SER A 4 -3.87 -20.42 7.76
N ARG A 5 -4.17 -19.68 6.68
CA ARG A 5 -3.25 -18.66 6.13
C ARG A 5 -3.06 -17.46 7.05
N LEU A 6 -4.11 -17.07 7.79
CA LEU A 6 -4.04 -15.96 8.75
C LEU A 6 -3.20 -16.34 9.98
N ALA A 7 -3.31 -17.60 10.42
CA ALA A 7 -2.51 -18.15 11.50
C ALA A 7 -1.04 -18.33 11.09
N GLU A 8 -0.77 -18.82 9.87
CA GLU A 8 0.58 -18.89 9.30
C GLU A 8 1.22 -17.50 9.21
N PHE A 9 0.52 -16.48 8.69
CA PHE A 9 1.09 -15.13 8.59
C PHE A 9 1.45 -14.54 9.96
N ARG A 10 0.61 -14.79 10.98
CA ARG A 10 0.92 -14.38 12.35
C ARG A 10 2.11 -15.15 12.92
N GLY A 11 2.18 -16.46 12.69
CA GLY A 11 3.30 -17.30 13.14
C GLY A 11 4.63 -16.86 12.53
N THR A 12 4.70 -16.71 11.21
CA THR A 12 5.96 -16.36 10.52
C THR A 12 6.49 -14.99 10.88
N VAL A 13 5.60 -13.99 11.09
CA VAL A 13 6.02 -12.66 11.54
C VAL A 13 6.46 -12.69 12.99
N ILE A 14 5.73 -13.36 13.89
CA ILE A 14 6.08 -13.45 15.32
C ILE A 14 7.39 -14.23 15.53
N ASP A 15 7.60 -15.32 14.78
CA ASP A 15 8.81 -16.13 14.92
C ASP A 15 10.06 -15.44 14.35
N SER A 16 9.90 -14.63 13.30
CA SER A 16 10.99 -13.78 12.79
C SER A 16 11.40 -12.68 13.78
N LEU A 17 10.48 -12.27 14.66
CA LEU A 17 10.70 -11.24 15.70
C LEU A 17 11.44 -11.79 16.93
N ALA A 18 11.23 -13.07 17.26
CA ALA A 18 11.93 -13.74 18.35
C ALA A 18 13.42 -14.01 18.03
N GLN A 19 13.79 -14.03 16.74
CA GLN A 19 15.13 -14.39 16.27
C GLN A 19 16.14 -13.21 16.18
N GLY A 20 15.87 -12.08 16.84
CA GLY A 20 16.92 -11.08 17.10
C GLY A 20 17.32 -10.17 15.92
N LYS A 21 16.44 -9.94 14.95
CA LYS A 21 16.66 -8.94 13.90
C LYS A 21 15.85 -7.66 14.14
N GLY A 22 16.35 -6.79 15.03
CA GLY A 22 15.89 -5.41 15.18
C GLY A 22 14.47 -5.22 15.73
N ALA A 23 14.25 -4.17 16.52
CA ALA A 23 12.89 -3.80 16.91
C ALA A 23 12.05 -3.45 15.67
N ILE A 24 10.77 -3.85 15.65
CA ILE A 24 9.83 -3.44 14.58
C ILE A 24 9.79 -1.91 14.51
N PRO A 25 10.10 -1.30 13.36
CA PRO A 25 9.98 0.15 13.23
C PRO A 25 8.54 0.57 13.46
N LYS A 26 8.32 1.46 14.45
CA LYS A 26 6.99 2.00 14.73
C LYS A 26 6.56 2.94 13.60
N ILE A 27 5.26 2.98 13.30
CA ILE A 27 4.71 4.00 12.40
C ILE A 27 4.80 5.35 13.11
N LYS A 28 5.42 6.33 12.46
CA LYS A 28 5.56 7.71 12.91
C LYS A 28 4.48 8.60 12.31
N ASN A 29 4.20 8.45 11.01
CA ASN A 29 3.20 9.24 10.31
C ASN A 29 2.50 8.43 9.22
N LEU A 30 1.23 8.76 8.98
CA LEU A 30 0.40 8.22 7.92
C LEU A 30 -0.29 9.38 7.21
N SER A 31 -0.14 9.47 5.90
CA SER A 31 -0.81 10.47 5.08
C SER A 31 -1.41 9.84 3.84
N ALA A 32 -2.54 10.39 3.40
CA ALA A 32 -3.19 10.01 2.16
C ALA A 32 -3.51 11.27 1.35
N ARG A 33 -3.29 11.21 0.05
CA ARG A 33 -3.65 12.29 -0.88
C ARG A 33 -4.27 11.73 -2.15
N ARG A 34 -5.29 12.42 -2.65
CA ARG A 34 -5.91 12.14 -3.94
C ARG A 34 -5.13 12.88 -5.03
N ILE A 35 -4.83 12.20 -6.12
CA ILE A 35 -4.27 12.79 -7.33
C ILE A 35 -5.14 12.38 -8.53
N THR A 36 -5.21 13.23 -9.54
CA THR A 36 -5.80 12.88 -10.83
C THR A 36 -4.72 13.01 -11.88
N LEU A 37 -4.46 11.93 -12.62
CA LEU A 37 -3.50 11.92 -13.71
C LEU A 37 -4.26 12.01 -15.03
N ASN A 38 -3.85 12.95 -15.88
CA ASN A 38 -4.25 12.92 -17.28
C ASN A 38 -3.44 11.82 -17.98
N LEU A 39 -4.11 10.96 -18.72
CA LEU A 39 -3.45 9.89 -19.46
C LEU A 39 -2.84 10.48 -20.74
N PRO A 40 -1.57 10.15 -21.06
CA PRO A 40 -0.93 10.62 -22.28
C PRO A 40 -1.67 10.11 -23.52
N GLU A 41 -2.19 8.88 -23.44
CA GLU A 41 -3.06 8.28 -24.44
C GLU A 41 -4.37 7.81 -23.78
N PRO A 42 -5.54 8.25 -24.27
CA PRO A 42 -6.81 7.79 -23.73
C PRO A 42 -7.00 6.28 -23.89
N VAL A 43 -7.47 5.61 -22.83
CA VAL A 43 -7.80 4.19 -22.88
C VAL A 43 -9.25 4.03 -23.32
N VAL A 44 -9.48 3.27 -24.40
CA VAL A 44 -10.81 3.00 -24.94
C VAL A 44 -11.27 1.61 -24.49
N LEU A 45 -12.41 1.57 -23.80
CA LEU A 45 -13.07 0.35 -23.32
C LEU A 45 -14.47 0.28 -23.93
N GLY A 46 -14.58 -0.22 -25.16
CA GLY A 46 -15.82 -0.23 -25.92
C GLY A 46 -16.32 1.20 -26.19
N GLN A 47 -17.48 1.56 -25.63
CA GLN A 47 -18.05 2.91 -25.75
C GLN A 47 -17.47 3.92 -24.75
N TYR A 48 -16.65 3.47 -23.79
CA TYR A 48 -16.07 4.33 -22.76
C TYR A 48 -14.66 4.79 -23.14
N VAL A 49 -14.38 6.08 -22.94
CA VAL A 49 -13.04 6.65 -23.15
C VAL A 49 -12.54 7.25 -21.84
N ILE A 50 -11.48 6.68 -21.30
CA ILE A 50 -10.81 7.16 -20.08
C ILE A 50 -9.69 8.10 -20.51
N ARG A 51 -9.83 9.40 -20.20
CA ARG A 51 -8.81 10.43 -20.49
C ARG A 51 -7.99 10.83 -19.27
N SER A 52 -8.54 10.61 -18.09
CA SER A 52 -7.88 10.86 -16.81
C SER A 52 -8.28 9.80 -15.80
N ARG A 53 -7.40 9.54 -14.83
CA ARG A 53 -7.66 8.56 -13.77
C ARG A 53 -7.23 9.10 -12.41
N GLY A 54 -8.15 8.98 -11.45
CA GLY A 54 -7.90 9.27 -10.05
C GLY A 54 -7.09 8.15 -9.39
N PHE A 55 -6.16 8.52 -8.52
CA PHE A 55 -5.46 7.63 -7.61
C PHE A 55 -5.44 8.19 -6.19
N ALA A 56 -5.53 7.31 -5.21
CA ALA A 56 -5.20 7.62 -3.82
C ALA A 56 -3.77 7.15 -3.55
N ILE A 57 -2.90 8.05 -3.11
CA ILE A 57 -1.53 7.72 -2.69
C ILE A 57 -1.50 7.74 -1.16
N VAL A 58 -1.06 6.64 -0.57
CA VAL A 58 -0.84 6.50 0.86
C VAL A 58 0.66 6.44 1.12
N THR A 59 1.14 7.27 2.03
CA THR A 59 2.53 7.30 2.47
C THR A 59 2.60 7.00 3.96
N VAL A 60 3.44 6.03 4.32
CA VAL A 60 3.75 5.65 5.69
C VAL A 60 5.20 6.06 5.97
N GLU A 61 5.43 6.83 7.03
CA GLU A 61 6.76 7.12 7.56
C GLU A 61 6.96 6.33 8.85
N LEU A 62 8.05 5.58 8.95
CA LEU A 62 8.43 4.83 10.15
C LEU A 62 9.36 5.67 11.04
N ALA A 63 9.51 5.26 12.29
CA ALA A 63 10.31 5.96 13.30
C ALA A 63 11.81 6.01 12.96
N ASP A 64 12.30 5.07 12.15
CA ASP A 64 13.67 5.06 11.62
C ASP A 64 13.87 6.01 10.42
N GLY A 65 12.81 6.73 10.02
CA GLY A 65 12.83 7.66 8.89
C GLY A 65 12.56 7.03 7.53
N SER A 66 12.45 5.69 7.44
CA SER A 66 12.07 5.01 6.20
C SER A 66 10.64 5.35 5.80
N LYS A 67 10.38 5.35 4.48
CA LYS A 67 9.07 5.69 3.91
C LYS A 67 8.60 4.61 2.96
N GLY A 68 7.40 4.11 3.20
CA GLY A 68 6.66 3.23 2.29
C GLY A 68 5.56 3.99 1.57
N GLN A 69 5.33 3.66 0.30
CA GLN A 69 4.24 4.22 -0.49
C GLN A 69 3.39 3.10 -1.10
N ALA A 70 2.08 3.32 -1.13
CA ALA A 70 1.13 2.49 -1.86
C ALA A 70 0.16 3.40 -2.63
N PHE A 71 -0.33 2.92 -3.76
CA PHE A 71 -1.36 3.63 -4.53
C PHE A 71 -2.54 2.69 -4.81
N SER A 72 -3.74 3.25 -4.82
CA SER A 72 -4.95 2.55 -5.23
C SER A 72 -5.74 3.39 -6.22
N LEU A 73 -6.59 2.72 -7.01
CA LEU A 73 -7.57 3.40 -7.83
C LEU A 73 -8.54 4.15 -6.93
N ASP A 74 -8.65 5.44 -7.18
CA ASP A 74 -9.67 6.27 -6.58
C ASP A 74 -10.94 6.11 -7.44
N ARG A 75 -12.04 5.76 -6.76
CA ARG A 75 -13.25 5.09 -7.30
C ARG A 75 -13.59 5.50 -8.73
#